data_AF-A0AAE0X5F9-F1
#
_entry.id   AF-A0AAE0X5F9-F1
#
_cell.length_a   1.000
_cell.length_b   1.000
_cell.length_c   1.000
_cell.angle_alpha   90.00
_cell.angle_beta   90.00
_cell.angle_gamma   90.00
#
_symmetry.space_group_name_H-M   'P 1'
#
loop_
_entity.id
_entity.type
_entity.pdbx_description
1 polymer ?
#
loop_
_entity_poly.entity_id
_entity_poly.type
_entity_poly.pdbx_seq_one_letter_code
_entity_poly.pdbx_strand_id
1 'polypeptide(L)'
;MCRHLIAALLTWASSFGTVRCNPSRSGIRFGQSHDAVRRESSQAGPVSNITRDFEVASPVQIPSRGVCATQQLMVHSFGSSYGTPFVGAYTPPSCDFNSVIISFTATSLGVQYDRLAMMYLSDIEVWRTSTAEPTRAGIIWTYTKDMSAYLSLWKKPQTIIFELDNIVNNVYTGPFNTTLTATFFTVDKPPPKADLILPISSRQGAVGKQSVFNIPADNATVVYTIPDHVTRATVSISANGQINEEFWYTNVFTSQVDTFKDAVGTLVGGGPFREIQLLIDGHLAGVVWPFPVIFTGGVAPGIWRPIVNIQAFDLAESEIDITPFLPVLLDGKPHSFTISVLQLADSNGSGTPTLTEVESFWLATGKIFLFYGNEKTPRPASHALPKITGADPTISISSSITRFPNGTNSSLTYTTTASRALTISSPYGSWKQTLSYSNTGELTSRGFVQTNTQSTHGTQSAVNTRSPAFNQDLAFDYPITVTTAYVINPKGGIRIDASLSTGLSFRDSGRPDISPFSLVSGPASLNTLQQGTGHYSSVANASYSFGTTEQTFSKTSHGSMYRRDVKAVNGTVVQDSEGLAPGGGRPVLDPVKGSFGGPRGFIGRGPGSPWKGL
;
A
#
# COMPACT_ATOMS: atom_id res chain seq x y z
N MET A 1 -16.45 15.86 -38.19
CA MET A 1 -16.94 14.54 -37.75
C MET A 1 -16.48 14.31 -36.32
N CYS A 2 -17.26 14.84 -35.38
CA CYS A 2 -17.01 14.84 -33.93
C CYS A 2 -18.36 15.14 -33.26
N ARG A 3 -18.57 14.70 -32.02
CA ARG A 3 -19.87 14.31 -31.42
C ARG A 3 -20.35 12.93 -31.91
N HIS A 4 -21.10 12.24 -31.03
CA HIS A 4 -21.62 10.86 -31.15
C HIS A 4 -20.58 9.72 -31.08
N LEU A 5 -20.11 9.41 -29.86
CA LEU A 5 -19.53 8.09 -29.52
C LEU A 5 -19.70 7.72 -28.02
N ILE A 6 -20.77 8.21 -27.38
CA ILE A 6 -21.13 7.91 -25.98
C ILE A 6 -22.67 7.73 -25.89
N ALA A 7 -23.20 6.68 -26.54
CA ALA A 7 -24.64 6.32 -26.50
C ALA A 7 -24.96 4.94 -27.10
N ALA A 8 -24.34 3.84 -26.65
CA ALA A 8 -24.82 2.46 -26.90
C ALA A 8 -24.09 1.42 -26.02
N LEU A 9 -24.73 0.26 -25.82
CA LEU A 9 -24.27 -0.99 -25.17
C LEU A 9 -24.71 -1.25 -23.72
N LEU A 10 -26.03 -1.25 -23.51
CA LEU A 10 -26.69 -2.13 -22.54
C LEU A 10 -27.66 -3.03 -23.31
N THR A 11 -27.33 -4.31 -23.50
CA THR A 11 -28.30 -5.43 -23.58
C THR A 11 -27.62 -6.80 -23.72
N TRP A 12 -28.20 -7.78 -23.02
CA TRP A 12 -28.14 -9.23 -23.23
C TRP A 12 -26.84 -10.01 -23.01
N ALA A 13 -27.07 -11.25 -22.55
CA ALA A 13 -26.10 -12.29 -22.29
C ALA A 13 -26.71 -13.65 -22.73
N SER A 14 -25.96 -14.74 -22.52
CA SER A 14 -26.32 -16.14 -22.76
C SER A 14 -26.45 -16.60 -24.22
N SER A 15 -25.49 -17.45 -24.63
CA SER A 15 -25.63 -18.54 -25.61
C SER A 15 -24.43 -19.47 -25.45
N PHE A 16 -24.66 -20.77 -25.27
CA PHE A 16 -23.60 -21.78 -25.30
C PHE A 16 -23.24 -22.11 -26.75
N GLY A 17 -21.96 -22.39 -27.04
CA GLY A 17 -21.52 -22.78 -28.39
C GLY A 17 -20.12 -23.40 -28.41
N THR A 18 -20.03 -24.72 -28.26
CA THR A 18 -18.77 -25.46 -28.41
C THR A 18 -18.42 -25.67 -29.88
N VAL A 19 -17.23 -25.21 -30.30
CA VAL A 19 -16.66 -25.48 -31.62
C VAL A 19 -15.29 -26.13 -31.47
N ARG A 20 -14.98 -27.11 -32.34
CA ARG A 20 -13.81 -28.00 -32.22
C ARG A 20 -12.58 -27.42 -32.94
N CYS A 21 -11.40 -27.70 -32.40
CA CYS A 21 -10.13 -27.55 -33.11
C CYS A 21 -10.04 -28.52 -34.30
N ASN A 22 -9.38 -28.11 -35.39
CA ASN A 22 -8.83 -29.03 -36.38
C ASN A 22 -7.59 -28.39 -37.06
N PRO A 23 -6.39 -28.99 -37.03
CA PRO A 23 -5.16 -28.34 -37.52
C PRO A 23 -4.86 -28.67 -39.00
N SER A 24 -4.74 -27.64 -39.85
CA SER A 24 -4.27 -27.76 -41.23
C SER A 24 -2.80 -27.37 -41.37
N ARG A 25 -1.99 -28.23 -42.00
CA ARG A 25 -0.55 -28.07 -42.18
C ARG A 25 -0.19 -26.97 -43.20
N SER A 26 0.85 -26.19 -42.91
CA SER A 26 1.77 -25.65 -43.91
C SER A 26 3.18 -25.61 -43.32
N GLY A 27 4.13 -26.33 -43.91
CA GLY A 27 5.51 -26.41 -43.41
C GLY A 27 6.49 -25.68 -44.33
N ILE A 28 7.44 -24.95 -43.74
CA ILE A 28 8.60 -24.37 -44.43
C ILE A 28 9.87 -24.90 -43.75
N ARG A 29 10.93 -25.13 -44.53
CA ARG A 29 12.11 -25.89 -44.10
C ARG A 29 13.08 -25.06 -43.27
N PHE A 30 13.79 -25.74 -42.37
CA PHE A 30 15.04 -25.24 -41.79
C PHE A 30 16.11 -25.06 -42.87
N GLY A 31 16.87 -23.98 -42.77
CA GLY A 31 18.17 -23.81 -43.43
C GLY A 31 19.19 -23.40 -42.38
N GLN A 32 20.26 -24.18 -42.23
CA GLN A 32 21.39 -23.81 -41.37
C GLN A 32 22.41 -23.03 -42.20
N SER A 33 22.92 -21.94 -41.65
CA SER A 33 24.14 -21.28 -42.11
C SER A 33 25.02 -20.97 -40.89
N HIS A 34 26.17 -21.62 -40.80
CA HIS A 34 27.22 -21.27 -39.85
C HIS A 34 28.01 -20.04 -40.33
N ASP A 35 28.90 -19.57 -39.46
CA ASP A 35 30.02 -18.67 -39.72
C ASP A 35 29.73 -17.21 -40.10
N ALA A 36 29.74 -16.34 -39.08
CA ALA A 36 30.66 -15.19 -39.02
C ALA A 36 30.64 -14.51 -37.64
N VAL A 37 31.38 -15.01 -36.65
CA VAL A 37 31.57 -14.30 -35.36
C VAL A 37 32.55 -13.15 -35.53
N ARG A 38 32.06 -11.99 -36.00
CA ARG A 38 32.83 -10.74 -36.00
C ARG A 38 32.85 -10.16 -34.59
N ARG A 39 34.03 -10.15 -33.96
CA ARG A 39 34.27 -9.39 -32.71
C ARG A 39 34.33 -7.90 -33.03
N GLU A 40 33.19 -7.21 -33.02
CA GLU A 40 33.18 -5.76 -32.90
C GLU A 40 33.31 -5.38 -31.43
N SER A 41 34.53 -5.02 -31.02
CA SER A 41 34.83 -4.47 -29.71
C SER A 41 34.35 -3.01 -29.64
N SER A 42 33.04 -2.81 -29.61
CA SER A 42 32.46 -1.50 -29.27
C SER A 42 32.94 -1.10 -27.88
N GLN A 43 33.75 -0.05 -27.80
CA GLN A 43 34.25 0.46 -26.51
C GLN A 43 33.07 0.80 -25.61
N ALA A 44 33.06 0.28 -24.39
CA ALA A 44 32.04 0.61 -23.41
C ALA A 44 32.18 2.09 -23.01
N GLY A 45 31.27 2.92 -23.51
CA GLY A 45 31.05 4.26 -22.96
C GLY A 45 30.64 4.16 -21.49
N PRO A 46 30.88 5.20 -20.66
CA PRO A 46 30.59 5.14 -19.23
C PRO A 46 29.10 4.92 -18.98
N VAL A 47 28.78 4.00 -18.06
CA VAL A 47 27.40 3.72 -17.63
C VAL A 47 26.97 4.81 -16.64
N SER A 48 26.78 6.03 -17.14
CA SER A 48 26.54 7.25 -16.34
C SER A 48 25.09 7.71 -16.26
N ASN A 49 24.18 7.14 -17.06
CA ASN A 49 22.85 7.75 -17.29
C ASN A 49 21.66 6.97 -16.69
N ILE A 50 21.88 5.82 -16.04
CA ILE A 50 20.81 5.04 -15.40
C ILE A 50 20.34 5.78 -14.14
N THR A 51 19.04 6.04 -14.02
CA THR A 51 18.45 6.65 -12.82
C THR A 51 18.52 5.67 -11.65
N ARG A 52 18.90 6.15 -10.46
CA ARG A 52 18.98 5.35 -9.23
C ARG A 52 17.86 5.73 -8.27
N ASP A 53 16.71 5.09 -8.42
CA ASP A 53 15.51 5.41 -7.64
C ASP A 53 15.59 4.82 -6.22
N PHE A 54 15.04 5.52 -5.23
CA PHE A 54 15.06 5.10 -3.83
C PHE A 54 13.88 5.68 -3.02
N GLU A 55 13.46 4.92 -2.02
CA GLU A 55 12.61 5.41 -0.92
C GLU A 55 13.51 5.96 0.19
N VAL A 56 13.12 7.07 0.84
CA VAL A 56 13.84 7.56 2.01
C VAL A 56 13.37 6.78 3.24
N ALA A 57 14.16 5.78 3.61
CA ALA A 57 13.95 4.94 4.79
C ALA A 57 15.17 4.99 5.72
N SER A 58 15.00 4.47 6.94
CA SER A 58 16.11 4.22 7.88
C SER A 58 16.82 2.91 7.47
N PRO A 59 18.16 2.89 7.32
CA PRO A 59 18.89 1.69 6.93
C PRO A 59 18.66 0.50 7.86
N VAL A 60 18.23 -0.63 7.29
CA VAL A 60 18.15 -1.92 7.99
C VAL A 60 19.57 -2.36 8.39
N GLN A 61 19.77 -2.65 9.67
CA GLN A 61 21.09 -2.95 10.21
C GLN A 61 21.50 -4.39 9.89
N ILE A 62 22.41 -4.54 8.92
CA ILE A 62 23.03 -5.82 8.59
C ILE A 62 24.25 -6.04 9.50
N PRO A 63 24.29 -7.06 10.37
CA PRO A 63 25.42 -7.24 11.26
C PRO A 63 26.65 -7.76 10.52
N SER A 64 27.83 -7.21 10.85
CA SER A 64 29.12 -7.58 10.26
C SER A 64 29.69 -8.91 10.75
N ARG A 65 28.95 -9.61 11.62
CA ARG A 65 29.25 -10.95 12.18
C ARG A 65 27.94 -11.71 12.37
N GLY A 66 28.02 -13.03 12.49
CA GLY A 66 26.83 -13.88 12.70
C GLY A 66 26.01 -14.17 11.44
N VAL A 67 26.36 -13.60 10.28
CA VAL A 67 25.83 -14.04 8.97
C VAL A 67 26.33 -15.45 8.68
N CYS A 68 25.40 -16.39 8.46
CA CYS A 68 25.71 -17.80 8.23
C CYS A 68 25.37 -18.27 6.81
N ALA A 69 24.42 -17.62 6.13
CA ALA A 69 24.09 -17.90 4.73
C ALA A 69 23.51 -16.67 4.04
N THR A 70 23.71 -16.58 2.73
CA THR A 70 22.88 -15.74 1.84
C THR A 70 22.41 -16.63 0.69
N GLN A 71 21.10 -16.63 0.41
CA GLN A 71 20.48 -17.41 -0.65
C GLN A 71 19.89 -16.47 -1.70
N GLN A 72 20.05 -16.81 -2.98
CA GLN A 72 19.30 -16.19 -4.08
C GLN A 72 17.93 -16.86 -4.18
N LEU A 73 16.87 -16.12 -3.88
CA LEU A 73 15.49 -16.61 -3.85
C LEU A 73 14.79 -16.49 -5.21
N MET A 74 15.14 -15.47 -5.99
CA MET A 74 14.59 -15.23 -7.33
C MET A 74 15.62 -14.49 -8.19
N VAL A 75 15.72 -14.89 -9.45
CA VAL A 75 16.17 -14.04 -10.57
C VAL A 75 15.14 -14.21 -11.67
N HIS A 76 14.44 -13.13 -12.03
CA HIS A 76 13.29 -13.23 -12.93
C HIS A 76 13.09 -11.95 -13.76
N SER A 77 12.51 -12.09 -14.96
CA SER A 77 12.20 -10.99 -15.86
C SER A 77 10.69 -10.89 -16.08
N PHE A 78 10.05 -9.98 -15.36
CA PHE A 78 8.62 -9.73 -15.45
C PHE A 78 8.33 -8.88 -16.70
N GLY A 79 8.07 -9.55 -17.83
CA GLY A 79 7.76 -8.92 -19.12
C GLY A 79 6.34 -9.22 -19.62
N SER A 80 5.94 -10.48 -19.66
CA SER A 80 4.57 -10.93 -19.96
C SER A 80 4.07 -11.78 -18.80
N SER A 81 3.96 -11.15 -17.63
CA SER A 81 3.79 -11.82 -16.33
C SER A 81 2.39 -11.68 -15.73
N TYR A 82 1.45 -11.07 -16.45
CA TYR A 82 0.10 -10.79 -15.94
C TYR A 82 -0.66 -12.06 -15.51
N GLY A 83 -0.90 -12.22 -14.21
CA GLY A 83 -1.49 -13.40 -13.59
C GLY A 83 -0.58 -14.64 -13.63
N THR A 84 0.73 -14.48 -13.84
CA THR A 84 1.72 -15.57 -13.87
C THR A 84 2.95 -15.17 -13.04
N PRO A 85 2.90 -15.38 -11.71
CA PRO A 85 3.97 -14.96 -10.82
C PRO A 85 5.24 -15.78 -11.03
N PHE A 86 6.36 -15.28 -10.51
CA PHE A 86 7.47 -16.16 -10.19
C PHE A 86 7.06 -17.10 -9.04
N VAL A 87 7.26 -18.40 -9.24
CA VAL A 87 7.04 -19.44 -8.21
C VAL A 87 8.34 -20.21 -8.03
N GLY A 88 8.85 -20.23 -6.79
CA GLY A 88 10.09 -20.90 -6.43
C GLY A 88 9.98 -21.69 -5.13
N ALA A 89 10.82 -22.69 -4.95
CA ALA A 89 10.92 -23.43 -3.68
C ALA A 89 12.01 -22.80 -2.80
N TYR A 90 11.69 -22.55 -1.52
CA TYR A 90 12.66 -22.18 -0.50
C TYR A 90 12.85 -23.30 0.50
N THR A 91 14.12 -23.54 0.88
CA THR A 91 14.52 -24.45 1.95
C THR A 91 15.44 -23.71 2.92
N PRO A 92 15.21 -23.78 4.24
CA PRO A 92 16.07 -23.13 5.23
C PRO A 92 17.53 -23.55 5.09
N PRO A 93 18.50 -22.62 5.26
CA PRO A 93 19.91 -23.00 5.31
C PRO A 93 20.18 -23.91 6.51
N SER A 94 21.19 -24.77 6.40
CA SER A 94 21.58 -25.73 7.46
C SER A 94 22.29 -25.10 8.66
N CYS A 95 22.34 -23.78 8.75
CA CYS A 95 22.94 -23.04 9.85
C CYS A 95 21.87 -22.48 10.80
N ASP A 96 22.25 -22.25 12.05
CA ASP A 96 21.40 -21.50 12.96
C ASP A 96 21.36 -20.01 12.61
N PHE A 97 20.16 -19.45 12.75
CA PHE A 97 19.82 -18.05 12.50
C PHE A 97 18.61 -17.68 13.34
N ASN A 98 18.55 -16.42 13.79
CA ASN A 98 17.41 -15.86 14.53
C ASN A 98 16.93 -14.51 13.95
N SER A 99 17.50 -14.08 12.83
CA SER A 99 17.08 -12.93 12.04
C SER A 99 17.25 -13.21 10.54
N VAL A 100 16.43 -12.55 9.72
CA VAL A 100 16.43 -12.68 8.25
C VAL A 100 16.14 -11.30 7.65
N ILE A 101 16.97 -10.88 6.70
CA ILE A 101 16.66 -9.73 5.82
C ILE A 101 16.49 -10.24 4.39
N ILE A 102 15.67 -9.54 3.61
CA ILE A 102 15.71 -9.66 2.13
C ILE A 102 16.32 -8.40 1.54
N SER A 103 16.97 -8.56 0.39
CA SER A 103 17.34 -7.46 -0.49
C SER A 103 16.83 -7.77 -1.89
N PHE A 104 16.09 -6.82 -2.47
CA PHE A 104 15.47 -6.92 -3.78
C PHE A 104 16.01 -5.80 -4.68
N THR A 105 16.67 -6.16 -5.77
CA THR A 105 17.11 -5.24 -6.81
C THR A 105 16.23 -5.40 -8.04
N ALA A 106 15.75 -4.30 -8.59
CA ALA A 106 15.03 -4.26 -9.86
C ALA A 106 15.66 -3.27 -10.84
N THR A 107 15.63 -3.63 -12.12
CA THR A 107 16.02 -2.79 -13.25
C THR A 107 14.95 -2.84 -14.33
N SER A 108 14.76 -1.75 -15.06
CA SER A 108 13.88 -1.70 -16.22
C SER A 108 14.33 -0.61 -17.18
N LEU A 109 14.14 -0.85 -18.48
CA LEU A 109 14.57 0.04 -19.57
C LEU A 109 13.53 -0.01 -20.68
N GLY A 110 13.00 1.15 -21.06
CA GLY A 110 11.95 1.27 -22.07
C GLY A 110 10.82 2.18 -21.58
N VAL A 111 9.63 1.99 -22.14
CA VAL A 111 8.38 2.62 -21.68
C VAL A 111 7.62 1.61 -20.84
N GLN A 112 7.26 1.98 -19.61
CA GLN A 112 6.41 1.18 -18.74
C GLN A 112 5.82 2.11 -17.67
N TYR A 113 4.68 1.73 -17.08
CA TYR A 113 4.17 2.37 -15.86
C TYR A 113 4.69 1.65 -14.62
N ASP A 114 4.46 2.24 -13.46
CA ASP A 114 4.61 1.57 -12.19
C ASP A 114 3.66 0.37 -12.04
N ARG A 115 4.15 -0.66 -11.34
CA ARG A 115 3.48 -1.94 -11.14
C ARG A 115 3.51 -2.29 -9.66
N LEU A 116 2.35 -2.63 -9.11
CA LEU A 116 2.26 -3.28 -7.81
C LEU A 116 2.86 -4.68 -7.88
N ALA A 117 3.56 -5.08 -6.82
CA ALA A 117 4.07 -6.43 -6.63
C ALA A 117 3.82 -6.92 -5.20
N MET A 118 3.63 -8.23 -5.06
CA MET A 118 3.31 -8.89 -3.78
C MET A 118 4.14 -10.16 -3.62
N MET A 119 4.82 -10.27 -2.49
CA MET A 119 5.62 -11.44 -2.11
C MET A 119 4.89 -12.24 -1.02
N TYR A 120 4.75 -13.55 -1.27
CA TYR A 120 4.18 -14.51 -0.33
C TYR A 120 5.20 -15.55 0.11
N LEU A 121 5.11 -15.96 1.37
CA LEU A 121 5.62 -17.24 1.86
C LEU A 121 4.43 -18.20 1.98
N SER A 122 4.33 -19.12 1.04
CA SER A 122 3.16 -19.94 0.75
C SER A 122 1.92 -19.07 0.53
N ASP A 123 0.95 -19.06 1.46
CA ASP A 123 -0.29 -18.26 1.34
C ASP A 123 -0.27 -16.94 2.14
N ILE A 124 0.85 -16.63 2.81
CA ILE A 124 1.00 -15.47 3.70
C ILE A 124 1.76 -14.36 2.96
N GLU A 125 1.09 -13.22 2.74
CA GLU A 125 1.74 -12.01 2.23
C GLU A 125 2.74 -11.49 3.27
N VAL A 126 3.99 -11.26 2.87
CA VAL A 126 5.08 -10.79 3.75
C VAL A 126 5.67 -9.44 3.33
N TRP A 127 5.41 -9.01 2.09
CA TRP A 127 5.81 -7.71 1.55
C TRP A 127 4.94 -7.32 0.36
N ARG A 128 4.53 -6.05 0.31
CA ARG A 128 3.85 -5.40 -0.83
C ARG A 128 4.64 -4.14 -1.21
N THR A 129 4.82 -3.94 -2.50
CA THR A 129 5.73 -2.91 -3.06
C THR A 129 5.23 -2.40 -4.41
N SER A 130 5.66 -1.23 -4.84
CA SER A 130 5.43 -0.71 -6.19
C SER A 130 6.74 -0.34 -6.87
N THR A 131 6.88 -0.64 -8.16
CA THR A 131 8.08 -0.30 -8.93
C THR A 131 8.16 1.20 -9.23
N ALA A 132 9.37 1.76 -9.26
CA ALA A 132 9.61 3.07 -9.89
C ALA A 132 9.25 3.07 -11.39
N GLU A 133 8.67 4.16 -11.91
CA GLU A 133 8.33 4.33 -13.33
C GLU A 133 9.62 4.49 -14.18
N PRO A 134 9.93 3.59 -15.14
CA PRO A 134 11.19 3.62 -15.88
C PRO A 134 11.43 4.89 -16.70
N THR A 135 12.70 5.30 -16.82
CA THR A 135 13.11 6.38 -17.73
C THR A 135 13.63 5.83 -19.05
N ARG A 136 13.77 6.69 -20.08
CA ARG A 136 14.38 6.32 -21.37
C ARG A 136 15.84 5.85 -21.26
N ALA A 137 16.54 6.21 -20.18
CA ALA A 137 17.91 5.78 -19.91
C ALA A 137 17.98 4.54 -19.00
N GLY A 138 16.82 4.07 -18.52
CA GLY A 138 16.68 2.96 -17.60
C GLY A 138 16.74 3.39 -16.13
N ILE A 139 16.20 2.52 -15.29
CA ILE A 139 16.19 2.66 -13.82
C ILE A 139 16.91 1.48 -13.16
N ILE A 140 17.44 1.72 -11.96
CA ILE A 140 17.84 0.69 -11.00
C ILE A 140 17.45 1.14 -9.59
N TRP A 141 16.82 0.26 -8.83
CA TRP A 141 16.59 0.45 -7.40
C TRP A 141 16.84 -0.83 -6.63
N THR A 142 17.17 -0.67 -5.34
CA THR A 142 17.32 -1.79 -4.40
C THR A 142 16.64 -1.43 -3.09
N TYR A 143 15.76 -2.30 -2.59
CA TYR A 143 15.19 -2.20 -1.25
C TYR A 143 15.70 -3.34 -0.37
N THR A 144 15.89 -3.06 0.93
CA THR A 144 16.30 -4.06 1.93
C THR A 144 15.31 -4.00 3.09
N LYS A 145 14.63 -5.12 3.36
CA LYS A 145 13.54 -5.23 4.34
C LYS A 145 13.91 -6.26 5.41
N ASP A 146 13.64 -5.95 6.68
CA ASP A 146 13.72 -6.93 7.77
C ASP A 146 12.51 -7.87 7.73
N MET A 147 12.78 -9.16 7.68
CA MET A 147 11.79 -10.24 7.58
C MET A 147 11.78 -11.12 8.84
N SER A 148 12.47 -10.71 9.91
CA SER A 148 12.61 -11.46 11.15
C SER A 148 11.28 -11.62 11.92
N ALA A 149 10.30 -10.75 11.68
CA ALA A 149 8.91 -10.94 12.12
C ALA A 149 8.31 -12.29 11.64
N TYR A 150 8.77 -12.78 10.49
CA TYR A 150 8.30 -14.00 9.83
C TYR A 150 9.18 -15.24 10.13
N LEU A 151 10.01 -15.20 11.17
CA LEU A 151 11.02 -16.23 11.45
C LEU A 151 10.44 -17.66 11.58
N SER A 152 9.20 -17.81 12.06
CA SER A 152 8.51 -19.12 12.13
C SER A 152 8.13 -19.70 10.76
N LEU A 153 8.04 -18.86 9.72
CA LEU A 153 7.91 -19.27 8.32
C LEU A 153 9.28 -19.59 7.72
N TRP A 154 10.27 -18.71 7.90
CA TRP A 154 11.64 -18.90 7.40
C TRP A 154 12.34 -20.15 7.97
N LYS A 155 11.94 -20.65 9.13
CA LYS A 155 12.46 -21.90 9.72
C LYS A 155 11.86 -23.19 9.12
N LYS A 156 11.01 -23.09 8.10
CA LYS A 156 10.38 -24.22 7.40
C LYS A 156 10.56 -24.04 5.88
N PRO A 157 10.50 -25.12 5.06
CA PRO A 157 10.36 -24.96 3.62
C PRO A 157 9.11 -24.14 3.27
N GLN A 158 9.17 -23.35 2.20
CA GLN A 158 8.07 -22.50 1.73
C GLN A 158 8.01 -22.52 0.21
N THR A 159 6.82 -22.31 -0.35
CA THR A 159 6.69 -21.83 -1.73
C THR A 159 6.87 -20.32 -1.70
N ILE A 160 7.88 -19.78 -2.38
CA ILE A 160 7.98 -18.34 -2.64
C ILE A 160 7.11 -18.04 -3.86
N ILE A 161 6.21 -17.07 -3.73
CA ILE A 161 5.44 -16.53 -4.84
C ILE A 161 5.71 -15.04 -4.89
N PHE A 162 6.14 -14.54 -6.04
CA PHE A 162 6.36 -13.12 -6.28
C PHE A 162 5.57 -12.72 -7.52
N GLU A 163 4.43 -12.07 -7.29
CA GLU A 163 3.58 -11.53 -8.35
C GLU A 163 4.02 -10.11 -8.70
N LEU A 164 4.14 -9.83 -10.00
CA LEU A 164 4.35 -8.48 -10.54
C LEU A 164 3.71 -8.46 -11.93
N ASP A 165 2.49 -7.94 -11.99
CA ASP A 165 1.62 -7.98 -13.16
C ASP A 165 2.10 -7.01 -14.26
N ASN A 166 2.98 -7.49 -15.16
CA ASN A 166 3.52 -6.69 -16.25
C ASN A 166 3.10 -7.18 -17.64
N ILE A 167 3.00 -6.23 -18.57
CA ILE A 167 2.71 -6.46 -19.99
C ILE A 167 3.74 -5.68 -20.81
N VAL A 168 4.42 -6.39 -21.70
CA VAL A 168 5.35 -5.85 -22.71
C VAL A 168 4.77 -6.08 -24.11
N ASN A 169 4.70 -5.03 -24.89
CA ASN A 169 4.17 -4.99 -26.26
C ASN A 169 4.84 -3.86 -27.07
N ASN A 170 4.21 -3.38 -28.14
CA ASN A 170 4.72 -2.32 -29.01
C ASN A 170 4.62 -0.89 -28.42
N VAL A 171 3.94 -0.72 -27.28
CA VAL A 171 3.78 0.56 -26.55
C VAL A 171 4.55 0.51 -25.24
N TYR A 172 4.33 -0.54 -24.44
CA TYR A 172 5.02 -0.80 -23.19
C TYR A 172 6.20 -1.71 -23.46
N THR A 173 7.42 -1.16 -23.49
CA THR A 173 8.64 -1.89 -23.88
C THR A 173 9.54 -2.28 -22.72
N GLY A 174 9.26 -1.85 -21.49
CA GLY A 174 10.07 -2.15 -20.31
C GLY A 174 9.64 -3.42 -19.55
N PRO A 175 10.43 -4.51 -19.56
CA PRO A 175 10.34 -5.58 -18.58
C PRO A 175 11.07 -5.20 -17.28
N PHE A 176 10.59 -5.70 -16.13
CA PHE A 176 11.32 -5.57 -14.87
C PHE A 176 12.21 -6.79 -14.65
N ASN A 177 13.53 -6.60 -14.80
CA ASN A 177 14.54 -7.61 -14.49
C ASN A 177 14.91 -7.49 -13.00
N THR A 178 14.71 -8.56 -12.26
CA THR A 178 14.72 -8.57 -10.79
C THR A 178 15.70 -9.59 -10.22
N THR A 179 16.17 -9.34 -9.00
CA THR A 179 16.94 -10.27 -8.19
C THR A 179 16.55 -10.11 -6.73
N LEU A 180 16.13 -11.20 -6.09
CA LEU A 180 15.79 -11.27 -4.67
C LEU A 180 16.78 -12.19 -3.95
N THR A 181 17.38 -11.70 -2.89
CA THR A 181 18.23 -12.48 -1.98
C THR A 181 17.71 -12.42 -0.56
N ALA A 182 17.91 -13.48 0.23
CA ALA A 182 17.75 -13.45 1.68
C ALA A 182 19.07 -13.74 2.39
N THR A 183 19.40 -12.96 3.41
CA THR A 183 20.58 -13.14 4.27
C THR A 183 20.13 -13.55 5.67
N PHE A 184 20.70 -14.67 6.15
CA PHE A 184 20.34 -15.35 7.37
C PHE A 184 21.45 -15.19 8.40
N PHE A 185 21.10 -14.73 9.60
CA PHE A 185 22.08 -14.38 10.62
C PHE A 185 21.58 -14.55 12.06
N THR A 186 22.52 -14.48 13.01
CA THR A 186 22.27 -14.45 14.45
C THR A 186 22.58 -13.09 15.06
N VAL A 187 21.66 -12.56 15.86
CA VAL A 187 21.89 -11.45 16.81
C VAL A 187 21.80 -11.95 18.25
N ASP A 188 22.51 -11.31 19.19
CA ASP A 188 22.59 -11.74 20.60
C ASP A 188 21.25 -11.62 21.36
N LYS A 189 20.41 -10.68 20.94
CA LYS A 189 19.12 -10.35 21.56
C LYS A 189 18.04 -10.24 20.48
N PRO A 190 17.58 -11.36 19.90
CA PRO A 190 16.56 -11.33 18.88
C PRO A 190 15.22 -10.88 19.49
N PRO A 191 14.38 -10.15 18.75
CA PRO A 191 13.01 -9.90 19.15
C PRO A 191 12.23 -11.22 19.24
N PRO A 192 11.22 -11.34 20.13
CA PRO A 192 10.24 -12.41 20.07
C PRO A 192 9.59 -12.51 18.69
N LYS A 193 9.29 -13.75 18.28
CA LYS A 193 8.57 -14.08 17.06
C LYS A 193 7.19 -14.63 17.41
N ALA A 194 6.24 -14.56 16.48
CA ALA A 194 5.03 -15.37 16.57
C ALA A 194 5.38 -16.86 16.33
N ASP A 195 4.85 -17.73 17.17
CA ASP A 195 5.04 -19.18 17.08
C ASP A 195 4.28 -19.79 15.89
N LEU A 196 3.13 -19.18 15.58
CA LEU A 196 2.30 -19.51 14.42
C LEU A 196 1.82 -18.21 13.76
N ILE A 197 1.84 -18.19 12.42
CA ILE A 197 1.28 -17.11 11.60
C ILE A 197 0.26 -17.74 10.66
N LEU A 198 -0.97 -17.21 10.65
CA LEU A 198 -2.09 -17.71 9.84
C LEU A 198 -2.55 -16.66 8.82
N PRO A 199 -2.68 -16.98 7.53
CA PRO A 199 -3.11 -16.02 6.52
C PRO A 199 -4.61 -15.72 6.57
N ILE A 200 -4.97 -14.43 6.47
CA ILE A 200 -6.29 -13.95 6.04
C ILE A 200 -6.13 -13.59 4.56
N SER A 201 -6.23 -14.62 3.71
CA SER A 201 -5.88 -14.57 2.29
C SER A 201 -6.72 -15.58 1.49
N SER A 202 -6.77 -15.47 0.17
CA SER A 202 -7.52 -16.37 -0.72
C SER A 202 -6.87 -17.75 -0.93
N ARG A 203 -5.70 -17.98 -0.31
CA ARG A 203 -4.96 -19.26 -0.23
C ARG A 203 -4.75 -20.00 -1.56
N GLN A 204 -4.31 -19.28 -2.58
CA GLN A 204 -4.03 -19.81 -3.91
C GLN A 204 -2.56 -20.25 -4.08
N GLY A 205 -1.75 -20.22 -3.01
CA GLY A 205 -0.33 -20.55 -3.06
C GLY A 205 -0.04 -22.01 -3.40
N ALA A 206 -0.95 -22.92 -3.03
CA ALA A 206 -0.91 -24.34 -3.40
C ALA A 206 -0.98 -24.59 -4.93
N VAL A 207 -1.49 -23.62 -5.71
CA VAL A 207 -1.50 -23.65 -7.19
C VAL A 207 -0.57 -22.62 -7.83
N GLY A 208 0.35 -22.04 -7.06
CA GLY A 208 1.36 -21.09 -7.55
C GLY A 208 0.77 -19.75 -8.00
N LYS A 209 -0.18 -19.19 -7.25
CA LYS A 209 -0.87 -17.92 -7.55
C LYS A 209 -0.83 -16.98 -6.35
N GLN A 210 -0.94 -15.67 -6.62
CA GLN A 210 -1.14 -14.65 -5.58
C GLN A 210 -2.38 -14.97 -4.72
N SER A 211 -2.28 -14.74 -3.41
CA SER A 211 -3.34 -15.04 -2.43
C SER A 211 -4.08 -13.79 -1.93
N VAL A 212 -4.06 -12.71 -2.70
CA VAL A 212 -4.82 -11.48 -2.39
C VAL A 212 -6.33 -11.69 -2.51
N PHE A 213 -7.13 -10.88 -1.82
CA PHE A 213 -8.55 -10.69 -2.10
C PHE A 213 -8.77 -9.41 -2.92
N ASN A 214 -9.61 -9.51 -3.95
CA ASN A 214 -10.12 -8.42 -4.75
C ASN A 214 -11.50 -8.00 -4.23
N ILE A 215 -11.56 -7.14 -3.22
CA ILE A 215 -12.83 -6.70 -2.60
C ILE A 215 -13.44 -5.59 -3.48
N PRO A 216 -14.71 -5.67 -3.91
CA PRO A 216 -15.81 -6.51 -3.40
C PRO A 216 -16.09 -7.81 -4.18
N ALA A 217 -15.27 -8.16 -5.17
CA ALA A 217 -15.50 -9.35 -6.00
C ALA A 217 -15.26 -10.67 -5.23
N ASP A 218 -14.32 -10.67 -4.29
CA ASP A 218 -14.00 -11.79 -3.40
C ASP A 218 -14.58 -11.59 -2.00
N ASN A 219 -15.15 -12.67 -1.44
CA ASN A 219 -15.48 -12.72 -0.03
C ASN A 219 -14.20 -12.93 0.82
N ALA A 220 -13.71 -11.86 1.44
CA ALA A 220 -12.50 -11.86 2.27
C ALA A 220 -12.69 -12.44 3.69
N THR A 221 -13.45 -13.53 3.82
CA THR A 221 -13.61 -14.32 5.05
C THR A 221 -12.72 -15.56 5.04
N VAL A 222 -12.04 -15.83 6.15
CA VAL A 222 -11.35 -17.09 6.45
C VAL A 222 -11.84 -17.71 7.75
N VAL A 223 -11.64 -19.02 7.92
CA VAL A 223 -11.99 -19.76 9.15
C VAL A 223 -10.76 -20.46 9.72
N TYR A 224 -10.63 -20.44 11.06
CA TYR A 224 -9.56 -21.09 11.83
C TYR A 224 -10.02 -21.54 13.21
N THR A 225 -9.50 -22.67 13.70
CA THR A 225 -9.48 -23.01 15.13
C THR A 225 -8.16 -22.54 15.72
N ILE A 226 -8.20 -21.72 16.78
CA ILE A 226 -7.00 -21.15 17.40
C ILE A 226 -6.48 -22.08 18.50
N PRO A 227 -5.15 -22.33 18.60
CA PRO A 227 -4.60 -23.21 19.64
C PRO A 227 -4.85 -22.68 21.05
N ASP A 228 -5.38 -23.53 21.92
CA ASP A 228 -5.85 -23.27 23.29
C ASP A 228 -4.84 -22.64 24.30
N HIS A 229 -3.58 -22.49 23.89
CA HIS A 229 -2.45 -22.00 24.67
C HIS A 229 -1.88 -20.66 24.15
N VAL A 230 -2.52 -20.01 23.16
CA VAL A 230 -2.18 -18.64 22.75
C VAL A 230 -2.46 -17.66 23.89
N THR A 231 -1.54 -16.74 24.17
CA THR A 231 -1.66 -15.71 25.21
C THR A 231 -1.77 -14.29 24.69
N ARG A 232 -1.31 -14.05 23.46
CA ARG A 232 -1.44 -12.80 22.71
C ARG A 232 -1.70 -13.12 21.25
N ALA A 233 -2.59 -12.36 20.62
CA ALA A 233 -2.84 -12.46 19.19
C ALA A 233 -3.00 -11.07 18.57
N THR A 234 -2.39 -10.86 17.41
CA THR A 234 -2.42 -9.58 16.68
C THR A 234 -2.68 -9.86 15.21
N VAL A 235 -3.53 -9.07 14.57
CA VAL A 235 -3.75 -9.13 13.12
C VAL A 235 -3.12 -7.91 12.47
N SER A 236 -2.29 -8.12 11.44
CA SER A 236 -1.93 -7.04 10.51
C SER A 236 -2.77 -7.12 9.24
N ILE A 237 -3.02 -5.98 8.61
CA ILE A 237 -3.78 -5.83 7.36
C ILE A 237 -2.95 -5.05 6.35
N SER A 238 -2.82 -5.62 5.15
CA SER A 238 -2.19 -5.03 3.96
C SER A 238 -3.29 -4.75 2.92
N ALA A 239 -3.62 -3.47 2.72
CA ALA A 239 -4.76 -3.06 1.90
C ALA A 239 -4.48 -1.78 1.11
N ASN A 240 -4.71 -1.79 -0.20
CA ASN A 240 -4.64 -0.59 -1.05
C ASN A 240 -5.71 -0.61 -2.15
N GLY A 241 -6.21 0.57 -2.51
CA GLY A 241 -7.10 0.77 -3.65
C GLY A 241 -6.36 0.70 -4.99
N GLN A 242 -7.10 0.45 -6.07
CA GLN A 242 -6.61 0.42 -7.45
C GLN A 242 -7.61 1.08 -8.42
N ILE A 243 -7.11 1.57 -9.56
CA ILE A 243 -7.88 2.30 -10.59
C ILE A 243 -8.64 3.49 -9.96
N ASN A 244 -9.97 3.45 -9.84
CA ASN A 244 -10.78 4.51 -9.25
C ASN A 244 -10.50 4.72 -7.75
N GLU A 245 -9.91 3.71 -7.10
CA GLU A 245 -9.59 3.71 -5.68
C GLU A 245 -8.12 4.03 -5.38
N GLU A 246 -7.28 4.23 -6.41
CA GLU A 246 -5.87 4.62 -6.21
C GLU A 246 -5.76 6.00 -5.55
N PHE A 247 -6.59 6.95 -5.99
CA PHE A 247 -6.68 8.31 -5.45
C PHE A 247 -7.96 8.51 -4.63
N TRP A 248 -8.38 7.49 -3.87
CA TRP A 248 -9.66 7.44 -3.13
C TRP A 248 -9.95 8.72 -2.31
N TYR A 249 -8.92 9.31 -1.70
CA TYR A 249 -9.01 10.55 -0.92
C TYR A 249 -9.45 11.77 -1.76
N THR A 250 -9.32 11.72 -3.09
CA THR A 250 -9.77 12.77 -4.03
C THR A 250 -11.19 12.54 -4.56
N ASN A 251 -11.86 11.44 -4.21
CA ASN A 251 -13.16 11.11 -4.77
C ASN A 251 -14.26 12.04 -4.23
N VAL A 252 -15.25 12.35 -5.07
CA VAL A 252 -16.39 13.19 -4.70
C VAL A 252 -17.55 12.33 -4.16
N PHE A 253 -18.55 12.98 -3.58
CA PHE A 253 -19.79 12.31 -3.18
C PHE A 253 -20.53 11.75 -4.41
N THR A 254 -21.21 10.61 -4.26
CA THR A 254 -21.80 9.88 -5.40
C THR A 254 -22.92 10.69 -6.06
N SER A 255 -23.67 11.49 -5.29
CA SER A 255 -24.65 12.45 -5.87
C SER A 255 -24.03 13.58 -6.72
N GLN A 256 -22.70 13.76 -6.67
CA GLN A 256 -22.00 14.89 -7.28
C GLN A 256 -21.14 14.51 -8.48
N VAL A 257 -21.13 13.23 -8.88
CA VAL A 257 -20.24 12.74 -9.95
C VAL A 257 -20.45 13.43 -11.30
N ASP A 258 -21.64 13.92 -11.60
CA ASP A 258 -21.95 14.60 -12.88
C ASP A 258 -21.85 16.13 -12.82
N THR A 259 -21.35 16.72 -11.73
CA THR A 259 -21.30 18.19 -11.52
C THR A 259 -20.60 18.96 -12.66
N PHE A 260 -19.64 18.33 -13.33
CA PHE A 260 -18.90 18.88 -14.48
C PHE A 260 -18.83 17.93 -15.69
N LYS A 261 -19.87 17.10 -15.86
CA LYS A 261 -19.90 16.02 -16.88
C LYS A 261 -19.57 16.51 -18.30
N ASP A 262 -19.97 17.74 -18.65
CA ASP A 262 -19.74 18.35 -19.96
C ASP A 262 -18.33 18.94 -20.15
N ALA A 263 -17.56 19.13 -19.07
CA ALA A 263 -16.22 19.72 -19.10
C ALA A 263 -15.11 18.67 -18.91
N VAL A 264 -15.27 17.77 -17.94
CA VAL A 264 -14.23 16.78 -17.54
C VAL A 264 -14.75 15.34 -17.38
N GLY A 265 -15.95 15.07 -17.89
CA GLY A 265 -16.62 13.78 -17.75
C GLY A 265 -17.13 13.52 -16.33
N THR A 266 -17.65 12.32 -16.12
CA THR A 266 -18.14 11.88 -14.79
C THR A 266 -16.97 11.69 -13.82
N LEU A 267 -17.10 12.25 -12.63
CA LEU A 267 -16.14 12.19 -11.53
C LEU A 267 -16.23 10.81 -10.83
N VAL A 268 -15.24 10.48 -9.99
CA VAL A 268 -15.26 9.23 -9.23
C VAL A 268 -16.01 9.45 -7.91
N GLY A 269 -16.93 8.54 -7.59
CA GLY A 269 -17.82 8.58 -6.42
C GLY A 269 -17.29 7.87 -5.17
N GLY A 270 -18.19 7.56 -4.24
CA GLY A 270 -17.89 6.90 -2.96
C GLY A 270 -17.26 7.82 -1.90
N GLY A 271 -17.11 9.12 -2.19
CA GLY A 271 -16.53 10.12 -1.29
C GLY A 271 -15.05 9.90 -0.95
N PRO A 272 -14.44 10.83 -0.20
CA PRO A 272 -13.00 10.81 0.06
C PRO A 272 -12.59 9.90 1.23
N PHE A 273 -13.52 9.28 1.95
CA PHE A 273 -13.26 8.52 3.17
C PHE A 273 -13.33 7.00 2.94
N ARG A 274 -12.41 6.25 3.56
CA ARG A 274 -12.38 4.78 3.54
C ARG A 274 -12.14 4.23 4.94
N GLU A 275 -12.87 3.19 5.30
CA GLU A 275 -12.64 2.41 6.52
C GLU A 275 -12.52 0.92 6.17
N ILE A 276 -11.41 0.31 6.55
CA ILE A 276 -11.22 -1.14 6.46
C ILE A 276 -11.53 -1.73 7.85
N GLN A 277 -12.38 -2.74 7.93
CA GLN A 277 -12.80 -3.37 9.18
C GLN A 277 -12.26 -4.80 9.29
N LEU A 278 -11.88 -5.20 10.50
CA LEU A 278 -11.70 -6.60 10.87
C LEU A 278 -12.90 -7.06 11.70
N LEU A 279 -13.59 -8.09 11.24
CA LEU A 279 -14.66 -8.75 11.98
C LEU A 279 -14.18 -10.14 12.44
N ILE A 280 -14.52 -10.50 13.68
CA ILE A 280 -14.35 -11.86 14.22
C ILE A 280 -15.74 -12.37 14.60
N ASP A 281 -16.20 -13.45 13.97
CA ASP A 281 -17.57 -13.98 14.11
C ASP A 281 -18.66 -12.89 13.98
N GLY A 282 -18.49 -12.03 12.97
CA GLY A 282 -19.36 -10.89 12.69
C GLY A 282 -19.23 -9.69 13.65
N HIS A 283 -18.43 -9.80 14.71
CA HIS A 283 -18.22 -8.75 15.70
C HIS A 283 -16.98 -7.91 15.35
N LEU A 284 -17.07 -6.59 15.45
CA LEU A 284 -15.95 -5.69 15.14
C LEU A 284 -14.77 -5.88 16.10
N ALA A 285 -13.63 -6.30 15.55
CA ALA A 285 -12.37 -6.50 16.29
C ALA A 285 -11.41 -5.30 16.19
N GLY A 286 -11.55 -4.48 15.15
CA GLY A 286 -10.79 -3.24 14.97
C GLY A 286 -11.00 -2.66 13.57
N VAL A 287 -10.47 -1.46 13.35
CA VAL A 287 -10.48 -0.81 12.03
C VAL A 287 -9.12 -0.25 11.63
N VAL A 288 -8.97 -0.01 10.34
CA VAL A 288 -7.84 0.68 9.72
C VAL A 288 -8.39 1.81 8.84
N TRP A 289 -7.90 3.02 9.06
CA TRP A 289 -8.11 4.16 8.15
C TRP A 289 -6.79 4.31 7.37
N PRO A 290 -6.77 3.96 6.07
CA PRO A 290 -5.53 3.67 5.36
C PRO A 290 -4.66 4.91 5.11
N PHE A 291 -3.34 4.71 5.08
CA PHE A 291 -2.40 5.71 4.62
C PHE A 291 -2.58 5.92 3.09
N PRO A 292 -2.67 7.18 2.59
CA PRO A 292 -2.85 7.45 1.16
C PRO A 292 -1.53 7.28 0.39
N VAL A 293 -1.14 6.02 0.14
CA VAL A 293 0.03 5.70 -0.71
C VAL A 293 -0.23 6.20 -2.13
N ILE A 294 0.55 7.20 -2.56
CA ILE A 294 0.68 7.59 -3.97
C ILE A 294 1.78 6.72 -4.59
N PHE A 295 1.49 6.09 -5.73
CA PHE A 295 2.49 5.32 -6.49
C PHE A 295 3.25 6.22 -7.51
N THR A 296 4.28 5.69 -8.16
CA THR A 296 5.28 6.51 -8.88
C THR A 296 4.85 6.99 -10.28
N GLY A 297 3.70 6.54 -10.78
CA GLY A 297 2.98 7.14 -11.90
C GLY A 297 1.94 8.20 -11.47
N GLY A 298 1.54 8.19 -10.20
CA GLY A 298 0.44 9.00 -9.68
C GLY A 298 0.72 10.50 -9.60
N VAL A 299 -0.32 11.33 -9.64
CA VAL A 299 -0.28 12.81 -9.58
C VAL A 299 0.49 13.46 -10.75
N ALA A 300 1.81 13.30 -10.81
CA ALA A 300 2.67 13.64 -11.94
C ALA A 300 4.01 12.83 -11.86
N PRO A 301 4.34 11.94 -12.81
CA PRO A 301 5.51 11.06 -12.74
C PRO A 301 6.90 11.73 -12.62
N GLY A 302 6.98 13.04 -12.87
CA GLY A 302 8.21 13.83 -12.73
C GLY A 302 8.55 14.21 -11.29
N ILE A 303 7.63 13.98 -10.33
CA ILE A 303 7.86 14.15 -8.90
C ILE A 303 8.72 12.98 -8.38
N TRP A 304 8.33 11.76 -8.71
CA TRP A 304 8.81 10.52 -8.06
C TRP A 304 10.18 10.01 -8.51
N ARG A 305 11.02 10.91 -9.05
CA ARG A 305 12.30 10.57 -9.71
C ARG A 305 13.44 11.45 -9.19
N PRO A 306 14.47 10.88 -8.55
CA PRO A 306 14.64 9.48 -8.14
C PRO A 306 14.02 9.15 -6.76
N ILE A 307 13.41 10.14 -6.08
CA ILE A 307 12.85 9.97 -4.74
C ILE A 307 11.40 9.50 -4.90
N VAL A 308 11.10 8.26 -4.53
CA VAL A 308 9.72 7.74 -4.56
C VAL A 308 8.92 8.20 -3.34
N ASN A 309 7.60 8.03 -3.37
CA ASN A 309 6.72 8.41 -2.25
C ASN A 309 7.03 7.61 -0.97
N ILE A 310 6.66 8.16 0.17
CA ILE A 310 6.59 7.47 1.47
C ILE A 310 5.81 6.15 1.31
N GLN A 311 6.41 5.03 1.70
CA GLN A 311 5.83 3.68 1.64
C GLN A 311 5.47 3.18 0.22
N ALA A 312 6.12 3.70 -0.82
CA ALA A 312 5.95 3.17 -2.18
C ALA A 312 6.73 1.87 -2.42
N PHE A 313 7.91 1.71 -1.79
CA PHE A 313 8.73 0.49 -1.90
C PHE A 313 8.44 -0.51 -0.78
N ASP A 314 7.91 -0.08 0.36
CA ASP A 314 7.39 -0.98 1.41
C ASP A 314 6.10 -0.41 2.01
N LEU A 315 4.96 -0.97 1.56
CA LEU A 315 3.65 -0.58 2.07
C LEU A 315 3.50 -1.14 3.49
N ALA A 316 3.53 -0.26 4.50
CA ALA A 316 3.45 -0.67 5.89
C ALA A 316 2.04 -1.15 6.25
N GLU A 317 1.95 -2.12 7.15
CA GLU A 317 0.69 -2.75 7.51
C GLU A 317 0.13 -2.16 8.79
N SER A 318 -1.19 -1.97 8.84
CA SER A 318 -1.87 -1.52 10.06
C SER A 318 -2.22 -2.72 10.94
N GLU A 319 -2.12 -2.53 12.26
CA GLU A 319 -2.26 -3.61 13.23
C GLU A 319 -3.49 -3.45 14.15
N ILE A 320 -4.04 -4.59 14.57
CA ILE A 320 -5.17 -4.72 15.48
C ILE A 320 -4.80 -5.78 16.52
N ASP A 321 -4.68 -5.42 17.80
CA ASP A 321 -4.48 -6.40 18.87
C ASP A 321 -5.81 -7.09 19.20
N ILE A 322 -5.92 -8.37 18.86
CA ILE A 322 -7.11 -9.20 19.05
C ILE A 322 -7.02 -10.06 20.33
N THR A 323 -6.03 -9.84 21.19
CA THR A 323 -5.91 -10.50 22.50
C THR A 323 -7.18 -10.40 23.36
N PRO A 324 -7.98 -9.31 23.32
CA PRO A 324 -9.29 -9.27 23.98
C PRO A 324 -10.29 -10.34 23.51
N PHE A 325 -10.19 -10.84 22.27
CA PHE A 325 -11.04 -11.91 21.72
C PHE A 325 -10.57 -13.32 22.10
N LEU A 326 -9.38 -13.51 22.68
CA LEU A 326 -8.89 -14.84 23.04
C LEU A 326 -9.81 -15.67 23.96
N PRO A 327 -10.61 -15.12 24.90
CA PRO A 327 -11.59 -15.94 25.63
C PRO A 327 -12.49 -16.77 24.71
N VAL A 328 -13.10 -16.16 23.69
CA VAL A 328 -13.98 -16.85 22.75
C VAL A 328 -13.19 -17.71 21.76
N LEU A 329 -12.08 -17.19 21.20
CA LEU A 329 -11.28 -17.89 20.17
C LEU A 329 -10.62 -19.20 20.65
N LEU A 330 -10.45 -19.37 21.97
CA LEU A 330 -9.77 -20.51 22.58
C LEU A 330 -10.74 -21.61 23.06
N ASP A 331 -11.97 -21.65 22.52
CA ASP A 331 -12.99 -22.64 22.89
C ASP A 331 -12.89 -23.99 22.13
N GLY A 332 -11.93 -24.09 21.21
CA GLY A 332 -11.65 -25.29 20.41
C GLY A 332 -12.49 -25.44 19.13
N LYS A 333 -13.39 -24.49 18.81
CA LYS A 333 -14.21 -24.50 17.58
C LYS A 333 -13.55 -23.71 16.43
N PRO A 334 -14.12 -23.76 15.21
CA PRO A 334 -13.70 -22.88 14.12
C PRO A 334 -14.35 -21.49 14.27
N HIS A 335 -13.53 -20.45 14.22
CA HIS A 335 -13.93 -19.04 14.23
C HIS A 335 -13.65 -18.38 12.88
N SER A 336 -14.48 -17.43 12.51
CA SER A 336 -14.40 -16.66 11.27
C SER A 336 -13.70 -15.32 11.46
N PHE A 337 -12.86 -14.95 10.49
CA PHE A 337 -12.15 -13.68 10.42
C PHE A 337 -12.44 -13.06 9.05
N THR A 338 -13.03 -11.87 9.00
CA THR A 338 -13.41 -11.19 7.76
C THR A 338 -12.76 -9.82 7.67
N ILE A 339 -12.22 -9.49 6.51
CA ILE A 339 -11.83 -8.12 6.15
C ILE A 339 -12.95 -7.53 5.29
N SER A 340 -13.42 -6.33 5.63
CA SER A 340 -14.37 -5.56 4.81
C SER A 340 -13.77 -4.19 4.49
N VAL A 341 -13.98 -3.67 3.28
CA VAL A 341 -13.52 -2.33 2.89
C VAL A 341 -14.73 -1.47 2.54
N LEU A 342 -14.87 -0.34 3.24
CA LEU A 342 -16.05 0.50 3.19
C LEU A 342 -15.72 1.90 2.64
N GLN A 343 -16.61 2.41 1.80
CA GLN A 343 -16.66 3.78 1.30
C GLN A 343 -17.81 4.57 1.93
N LEU A 344 -17.83 5.89 1.69
CA LEU A 344 -18.90 6.78 2.10
C LEU A 344 -20.10 6.66 1.14
N ALA A 345 -21.31 6.49 1.68
CA ALA A 345 -22.56 6.78 0.99
C ALA A 345 -23.14 8.11 1.50
N ASP A 346 -23.33 9.08 0.60
CA ASP A 346 -23.77 10.45 0.92
C ASP A 346 -25.30 10.64 0.97
N SER A 347 -26.06 9.54 0.95
CA SER A 347 -27.53 9.51 1.11
C SER A 347 -28.28 10.49 0.18
N ASN A 348 -27.73 10.75 -1.01
CA ASN A 348 -28.19 11.75 -1.99
C ASN A 348 -28.45 13.15 -1.38
N GLY A 349 -27.74 13.52 -0.32
CA GLY A 349 -27.90 14.79 0.38
C GLY A 349 -29.17 14.93 1.24
N SER A 350 -29.96 13.85 1.42
CA SER A 350 -31.24 13.89 2.14
C SER A 350 -31.27 13.16 3.49
N GLY A 351 -30.13 12.62 3.95
CA GLY A 351 -30.04 11.88 5.21
C GLY A 351 -28.61 11.83 5.75
N THR A 352 -28.44 11.21 6.92
CA THR A 352 -27.12 10.97 7.52
C THR A 352 -26.22 10.20 6.55
N PRO A 353 -24.93 10.55 6.39
CA PRO A 353 -23.99 9.72 5.66
C PRO A 353 -23.83 8.36 6.33
N THR A 354 -23.66 7.31 5.53
CA THR A 354 -23.42 5.95 6.01
C THR A 354 -22.15 5.37 5.39
N LEU A 355 -21.71 4.21 5.89
CA LEU A 355 -20.69 3.40 5.25
C LEU A 355 -21.35 2.25 4.48
N THR A 356 -20.83 1.97 3.30
CA THR A 356 -21.22 0.85 2.42
C THR A 356 -19.96 0.20 1.87
N GLU A 357 -20.03 -1.03 1.37
CA GLU A 357 -18.91 -1.68 0.70
C GLU A 357 -18.45 -0.89 -0.55
N VAL A 358 -17.15 -0.94 -0.85
CA VAL A 358 -16.53 -0.23 -1.99
C VAL A 358 -17.10 -0.68 -3.34
N GLU A 359 -17.40 0.26 -4.23
CA GLU A 359 -17.90 -0.01 -5.60
C GLU A 359 -16.80 -0.44 -6.59
N SER A 360 -15.55 -0.10 -6.29
CA SER A 360 -14.36 -0.37 -7.10
C SER A 360 -13.25 -0.94 -6.23
N PHE A 361 -12.31 -1.66 -6.83
CA PHE A 361 -11.62 -2.69 -6.07
C PHE A 361 -10.46 -2.21 -5.17
N TRP A 362 -10.38 -2.91 -4.03
CA TRP A 362 -9.26 -2.89 -3.10
C TRP A 362 -8.59 -4.27 -3.07
N LEU A 363 -7.27 -4.26 -3.13
CA LEU A 363 -6.44 -5.44 -2.93
C LEU A 363 -6.15 -5.59 -1.44
N ALA A 364 -6.65 -6.65 -0.81
CA ALA A 364 -6.57 -6.86 0.63
C ALA A 364 -6.02 -8.24 1.02
N THR A 365 -5.16 -8.25 2.04
CA THR A 365 -4.83 -9.45 2.84
C THR A 365 -4.67 -9.05 4.31
N GLY A 366 -4.64 -10.05 5.18
CA GLY A 366 -4.15 -9.90 6.53
C GLY A 366 -3.44 -11.16 7.01
N LYS A 367 -2.94 -11.13 8.24
CA LYS A 367 -2.30 -12.28 8.87
C LYS A 367 -2.40 -12.20 10.39
N ILE A 368 -2.71 -13.35 11.00
CA ILE A 368 -2.86 -13.51 12.43
C ILE A 368 -1.53 -13.99 13.00
N PHE A 369 -0.85 -13.14 13.76
CA PHE A 369 0.32 -13.48 14.57
C PHE A 369 -0.15 -14.05 15.91
N LEU A 370 0.23 -15.29 16.22
CA LEU A 370 -0.12 -15.99 17.44
C LEU A 370 1.13 -16.25 18.28
N PHE A 371 1.10 -15.84 19.55
CA PHE A 371 2.17 -16.03 20.52
C PHE A 371 1.70 -16.99 21.62
N TYR A 372 2.49 -18.03 21.90
CA TYR A 372 2.14 -19.08 22.85
C TYR A 372 2.56 -18.73 24.28
N GLY A 373 1.70 -19.09 25.24
CA GLY A 373 2.04 -19.09 26.65
C GLY A 373 2.97 -20.25 27.02
N ASN A 374 3.60 -20.15 28.18
CA ASN A 374 4.22 -21.33 28.79
C ASN A 374 3.15 -22.30 29.32
N GLU A 375 3.51 -23.57 29.54
CA GLU A 375 2.60 -24.64 29.99
C GLU A 375 1.84 -24.34 31.30
N LYS A 376 2.35 -23.41 32.12
CA LYS A 376 1.73 -23.01 33.40
C LYS A 376 0.70 -21.89 33.23
N THR A 377 0.47 -21.40 32.01
CA THR A 377 -0.51 -20.34 31.74
C THR A 377 -1.94 -20.90 31.88
N PRO A 378 -2.80 -20.37 32.77
CA PRO A 378 -4.14 -20.89 32.95
C PRO A 378 -4.99 -20.76 31.67
N ARG A 379 -5.67 -21.82 31.26
CA ARG A 379 -6.63 -21.83 30.14
C ARG A 379 -7.81 -20.87 30.41
N PRO A 380 -8.63 -20.48 29.41
CA PRO A 380 -9.85 -19.70 29.67
C PRO A 380 -10.77 -20.45 30.63
N ALA A 381 -11.23 -19.78 31.69
CA ALA A 381 -12.29 -20.31 32.57
C ALA A 381 -13.71 -19.99 32.04
N SER A 382 -13.81 -19.21 30.97
CA SER A 382 -15.04 -18.82 30.29
C SER A 382 -14.69 -18.38 28.86
N HIS A 383 -15.59 -18.68 27.91
CA HIS A 383 -15.46 -18.36 26.49
C HIS A 383 -16.37 -17.20 26.06
N ALA A 384 -16.62 -16.26 26.97
CA ALA A 384 -17.45 -15.10 26.71
C ALA A 384 -16.84 -14.15 25.65
N LEU A 385 -17.68 -13.59 24.79
CA LEU A 385 -17.32 -12.50 23.88
C LEU A 385 -16.77 -11.29 24.66
N PRO A 386 -15.83 -10.53 24.09
CA PRO A 386 -15.37 -9.27 24.69
C PRO A 386 -16.49 -8.23 24.71
N LYS A 387 -16.43 -7.30 25.68
CA LYS A 387 -17.27 -6.11 25.68
C LYS A 387 -16.76 -5.14 24.62
N ILE A 388 -17.59 -4.86 23.62
CA ILE A 388 -17.34 -3.90 22.54
C ILE A 388 -18.15 -2.63 22.80
N THR A 389 -17.53 -1.45 22.63
CA THR A 389 -18.16 -0.12 22.77
C THR A 389 -17.57 0.85 21.76
N GLY A 390 -18.39 1.73 21.17
CA GLY A 390 -17.94 2.64 20.10
C GLY A 390 -17.73 1.92 18.75
N ALA A 391 -18.64 1.00 18.41
CA ALA A 391 -18.56 0.17 17.21
C ALA A 391 -18.83 0.95 15.90
N ASP A 392 -19.55 2.06 15.97
CA ASP A 392 -19.89 2.91 14.81
C ASP A 392 -19.05 4.21 14.79
N PRO A 393 -18.65 4.71 13.62
CA PRO A 393 -18.02 6.02 13.48
C PRO A 393 -19.07 7.14 13.39
N THR A 394 -18.78 8.31 13.98
CA THR A 394 -19.52 9.54 13.69
C THR A 394 -18.98 10.14 12.39
N ILE A 395 -19.83 10.33 11.38
CA ILE A 395 -19.45 10.93 10.09
C ILE A 395 -20.29 12.18 9.83
N SER A 396 -19.66 13.24 9.34
CA SER A 396 -20.34 14.46 8.87
C SER A 396 -19.82 14.86 7.50
N ILE A 397 -20.74 15.34 6.66
CA ILE A 397 -20.42 15.82 5.31
C ILE A 397 -21.10 17.17 5.02
N SER A 398 -20.46 17.98 4.19
CA SER A 398 -21.07 19.17 3.60
C SER A 398 -20.58 19.37 2.17
N SER A 399 -21.37 20.04 1.34
CA SER A 399 -20.92 20.48 0.02
C SER A 399 -21.66 21.73 -0.47
N SER A 400 -21.10 22.40 -1.47
CA SER A 400 -21.66 23.62 -2.08
C SER A 400 -21.21 23.75 -3.53
N ILE A 401 -22.09 24.20 -4.42
CA ILE A 401 -21.79 24.39 -5.85
C ILE A 401 -22.00 25.87 -6.22
N THR A 402 -20.93 26.54 -6.66
CA THR A 402 -20.99 27.88 -7.25
C THR A 402 -21.32 27.78 -8.74
N ARG A 403 -21.94 28.84 -9.28
CA ARG A 403 -22.34 28.93 -10.69
C ARG A 403 -21.92 30.25 -11.31
N PHE A 404 -21.59 30.22 -12.60
CA PHE A 404 -21.49 31.42 -13.43
C PHE A 404 -22.88 32.07 -13.63
N PRO A 405 -22.95 33.35 -14.06
CA PRO A 405 -24.23 34.04 -14.29
C PRO A 405 -25.17 33.38 -15.32
N ASN A 406 -24.66 32.49 -16.17
CA ASN A 406 -25.44 31.68 -17.12
C ASN A 406 -25.99 30.37 -16.52
N GLY A 407 -25.91 30.18 -15.19
CA GLY A 407 -26.36 28.98 -14.48
C GLY A 407 -25.42 27.77 -14.55
N THR A 408 -24.32 27.86 -15.31
CA THR A 408 -23.35 26.75 -15.45
C THR A 408 -22.52 26.60 -14.18
N ASN A 409 -22.35 25.37 -13.67
CA ASN A 409 -21.49 25.10 -12.51
C ASN A 409 -20.05 25.58 -12.76
N SER A 410 -19.52 26.39 -11.84
CA SER A 410 -18.18 27.00 -11.89
C SER A 410 -17.21 26.38 -10.89
N SER A 411 -17.68 26.13 -9.66
CA SER A 411 -16.95 25.32 -8.68
C SER A 411 -17.87 24.44 -7.83
N LEU A 412 -17.33 23.38 -7.27
CA LEU A 412 -17.93 22.54 -6.23
C LEU A 412 -16.95 22.50 -5.06
N THR A 413 -17.40 22.61 -3.82
CA THR A 413 -16.60 22.36 -2.61
C THR A 413 -17.29 21.27 -1.81
N TYR A 414 -16.52 20.35 -1.21
CA TYR A 414 -17.04 19.32 -0.32
C TYR A 414 -16.12 19.10 0.88
N THR A 415 -16.68 18.70 2.01
CA THR A 415 -15.93 18.39 3.23
C THR A 415 -16.44 17.09 3.84
N THR A 416 -15.54 16.26 4.33
CA THR A 416 -15.87 15.08 5.13
C THR A 416 -15.09 15.14 6.43
N THR A 417 -15.75 14.90 7.55
CA THR A 417 -15.08 14.57 8.81
C THR A 417 -15.61 13.24 9.33
N ALA A 418 -14.73 12.45 9.94
CA ALA A 418 -15.10 11.23 10.64
C ALA A 418 -14.36 11.15 11.97
N SER A 419 -15.01 10.60 12.99
CA SER A 419 -14.39 10.30 14.27
C SER A 419 -14.89 8.96 14.83
N ARG A 420 -14.00 8.21 15.47
CA ARG A 420 -14.29 6.89 16.04
C ARG A 420 -13.57 6.75 17.38
N ALA A 421 -14.24 6.15 18.37
CA ALA A 421 -13.69 5.89 19.70
C ALA A 421 -14.03 4.45 20.13
N LEU A 422 -13.38 3.48 19.48
CA LEU A 422 -13.59 2.06 19.72
C LEU A 422 -12.86 1.61 20.99
N THR A 423 -13.52 0.78 21.80
CA THR A 423 -12.90 0.05 22.91
C THR A 423 -13.49 -1.36 22.97
N ILE A 424 -12.59 -2.34 23.02
CA ILE A 424 -12.87 -3.78 23.10
C ILE A 424 -12.12 -4.30 24.32
N SER A 425 -12.79 -5.02 25.23
CA SER A 425 -12.16 -5.47 26.48
C SER A 425 -12.69 -6.81 27.00
N SER A 426 -11.81 -7.56 27.64
CA SER A 426 -12.11 -8.83 28.33
C SER A 426 -11.08 -9.06 29.45
N PRO A 427 -11.17 -10.15 30.25
CA PRO A 427 -10.16 -10.45 31.26
C PRO A 427 -8.72 -10.62 30.73
N TYR A 428 -8.57 -10.84 29.42
CA TYR A 428 -7.26 -11.02 28.77
C TYR A 428 -6.58 -9.68 28.44
N GLY A 429 -7.34 -8.59 28.31
CA GLY A 429 -6.80 -7.29 27.93
C GLY A 429 -7.85 -6.30 27.39
N SER A 430 -7.36 -5.18 26.85
CA SER A 430 -8.19 -4.25 26.07
C SER A 430 -7.45 -3.70 24.86
N TRP A 431 -8.17 -3.58 23.74
CA TRP A 431 -7.78 -2.83 22.56
C TRP A 431 -8.63 -1.57 22.44
N LYS A 432 -8.00 -0.44 22.13
CA LYS A 432 -8.68 0.85 21.97
C LYS A 432 -8.15 1.57 20.74
N GLN A 433 -9.04 2.25 20.01
CA GLN A 433 -8.69 3.08 18.87
C GLN A 433 -9.48 4.39 18.93
N THR A 434 -8.78 5.53 19.01
CA THR A 434 -9.38 6.87 18.87
C THR A 434 -8.87 7.47 17.58
N LEU A 435 -9.73 7.65 16.59
CA LEU A 435 -9.37 8.09 15.24
C LEU A 435 -10.13 9.37 14.89
N SER A 436 -9.46 10.30 14.20
CA SER A 436 -10.08 11.49 13.61
C SER A 436 -9.57 11.75 12.20
N TYR A 437 -10.50 12.05 11.30
CA TYR A 437 -10.26 12.22 9.88
C TYR A 437 -10.92 13.51 9.42
N SER A 438 -10.24 14.25 8.55
CA SER A 438 -10.79 15.41 7.86
C SER A 438 -10.35 15.43 6.40
N ASN A 439 -11.26 15.83 5.52
CA ASN A 439 -11.03 16.08 4.10
C ASN A 439 -11.71 17.39 3.70
N THR A 440 -11.01 18.22 2.95
CA THR A 440 -11.59 19.36 2.22
C THR A 440 -11.20 19.24 0.75
N GLY A 441 -12.20 18.98 -0.09
CA GLY A 441 -12.09 18.96 -1.54
C GLY A 441 -12.81 20.16 -2.16
N GLU A 442 -12.37 20.57 -3.35
CA GLU A 442 -13.02 21.61 -4.16
C GLU A 442 -12.63 21.44 -5.63
N LEU A 443 -13.47 21.89 -6.56
CA LEU A 443 -13.45 21.64 -7.99
C LEU A 443 -13.75 22.95 -8.74
N THR A 444 -12.89 23.96 -8.70
CA THR A 444 -13.06 25.20 -9.49
C THR A 444 -12.72 24.99 -10.97
N SER A 445 -12.73 26.06 -11.76
CA SER A 445 -12.49 26.04 -13.21
C SER A 445 -13.28 24.95 -13.93
N ARG A 446 -14.55 24.73 -13.54
CA ARG A 446 -15.43 23.67 -14.10
C ARG A 446 -14.90 22.24 -13.97
N GLY A 447 -14.26 21.89 -12.85
CA GLY A 447 -13.61 20.59 -12.71
C GLY A 447 -12.23 20.54 -13.35
N PHE A 448 -11.59 21.70 -13.57
CA PHE A 448 -10.16 21.82 -13.79
C PHE A 448 -9.37 22.31 -12.52
N VAL A 449 -9.98 22.47 -11.31
CA VAL A 449 -9.29 22.81 -9.99
C VAL A 449 -9.77 22.02 -8.66
N GLN A 450 -9.14 20.86 -8.18
CA GLN A 450 -8.89 20.03 -6.87
C GLN A 450 -7.43 19.92 -6.19
N THR A 451 -7.29 20.19 -4.90
CA THR A 451 -6.10 20.19 -4.01
C THR A 451 -6.60 19.45 -2.81
N ASN A 452 -6.51 18.13 -2.82
CA ASN A 452 -7.19 17.41 -1.76
C ASN A 452 -6.40 17.52 -0.47
N THR A 453 -6.85 18.39 0.44
CA THR A 453 -6.30 18.55 1.78
C THR A 453 -7.01 17.59 2.72
N GLN A 454 -6.28 16.58 3.18
CA GLN A 454 -6.75 15.54 4.09
C GLN A 454 -5.75 15.35 5.23
N SER A 455 -6.24 15.03 6.42
CA SER A 455 -5.42 14.58 7.54
C SER A 455 -6.15 13.49 8.32
N THR A 456 -5.39 12.47 8.72
CA THR A 456 -5.86 11.36 9.53
C THR A 456 -4.96 11.24 10.74
N HIS A 457 -5.52 11.50 11.92
CA HIS A 457 -4.87 11.27 13.20
C HIS A 457 -5.43 9.99 13.83
N GLY A 458 -4.60 9.26 14.56
CA GLY A 458 -5.04 8.14 15.36
C GLY A 458 -4.22 7.94 16.62
N THR A 459 -4.87 7.45 17.68
CA THR A 459 -4.22 6.79 18.79
C THR A 459 -4.78 5.39 18.96
N GLN A 460 -3.90 4.45 19.28
CA GLN A 460 -4.21 3.04 19.50
C GLN A 460 -3.54 2.60 20.81
N SER A 461 -4.22 1.74 21.58
CA SER A 461 -3.72 1.28 22.87
C SER A 461 -4.08 -0.19 23.08
N ALA A 462 -3.05 -1.04 23.18
CA ALA A 462 -3.14 -2.44 23.52
C ALA A 462 -2.65 -2.66 24.96
N VAL A 463 -3.51 -3.24 25.80
CA VAL A 463 -3.19 -3.63 27.17
C VAL A 463 -3.42 -5.13 27.31
N ASN A 464 -2.36 -5.88 27.56
CA ASN A 464 -2.31 -7.33 27.49
C ASN A 464 -2.05 -7.95 28.88
N THR A 465 -3.12 -8.25 29.63
CA THR A 465 -3.08 -8.72 31.03
C THR A 465 -2.15 -9.92 31.25
N ARG A 466 -2.09 -10.82 30.27
CA ARG A 466 -1.27 -12.06 30.31
C ARG A 466 0.15 -11.88 29.77
N SER A 467 0.45 -10.76 29.13
CA SER A 467 1.75 -10.52 28.52
C SER A 467 2.09 -9.01 28.54
N PRO A 468 2.22 -8.35 29.71
CA PRO A 468 2.25 -6.88 29.80
C PRO A 468 3.48 -6.21 29.15
N ALA A 469 4.53 -6.99 28.87
CA ALA A 469 5.67 -6.53 28.08
C ALA A 469 5.29 -6.18 26.62
N PHE A 470 4.15 -6.67 26.14
CA PHE A 470 3.56 -6.35 24.84
C PHE A 470 2.37 -5.38 24.96
N ASN A 471 2.32 -4.57 26.01
CA ASN A 471 1.46 -3.38 26.01
C ASN A 471 2.04 -2.37 25.01
N GLN A 472 1.19 -1.71 24.23
CA GLN A 472 1.60 -0.80 23.17
C GLN A 472 0.66 0.40 23.11
N ASP A 473 1.20 1.62 23.23
CA ASP A 473 0.51 2.87 22.90
C ASP A 473 1.15 3.46 21.63
N LEU A 474 0.35 3.56 20.57
CA LEU A 474 0.74 4.12 19.27
C LEU A 474 -0.06 5.38 19.00
N ALA A 475 0.60 6.44 18.54
CA ALA A 475 -0.04 7.65 18.01
C ALA A 475 0.53 7.99 16.62
N PHE A 476 -0.32 8.35 15.66
CA PHE A 476 0.07 8.67 14.29
C PHE A 476 -0.72 9.86 13.70
N ASP A 477 -0.12 10.53 12.72
CA ASP A 477 -0.77 11.51 11.84
C ASP A 477 -0.23 11.41 10.41
N TYR A 478 -1.16 11.43 9.45
CA TYR A 478 -0.92 11.38 8.00
C TYR A 478 -1.55 12.60 7.31
N PRO A 479 -0.86 13.75 7.23
CA PRO A 479 -1.32 14.92 6.50
C PRO A 479 -0.95 14.84 5.02
N ILE A 480 -1.91 15.10 4.14
CA ILE A 480 -1.71 15.15 2.69
C ILE A 480 -2.39 16.39 2.10
N THR A 481 -1.76 17.01 1.11
CA THR A 481 -2.32 18.08 0.28
C THR A 481 -1.78 17.90 -1.13
N VAL A 482 -2.64 17.54 -2.08
CA VAL A 482 -2.26 17.22 -3.47
C VAL A 482 -3.02 18.13 -4.44
N THR A 483 -2.38 19.22 -4.84
CA THR A 483 -2.79 20.11 -5.94
C THR A 483 -2.34 19.53 -7.27
N THR A 484 -3.18 19.65 -8.29
CA THR A 484 -2.72 19.53 -9.68
C THR A 484 -3.41 20.60 -10.55
N ALA A 485 -3.26 20.63 -11.87
CA ALA A 485 -4.03 21.48 -12.80
C ALA A 485 -3.95 20.88 -14.21
N TYR A 486 -5.06 20.85 -14.95
CA TYR A 486 -5.17 20.04 -16.17
C TYR A 486 -5.52 20.88 -17.40
N VAL A 487 -4.84 20.60 -18.51
CA VAL A 487 -5.14 21.17 -19.84
C VAL A 487 -5.24 20.03 -20.86
N ILE A 488 -6.42 19.88 -21.45
CA ILE A 488 -6.64 18.93 -22.56
C ILE A 488 -6.20 19.61 -23.86
N ASN A 489 -5.24 19.01 -24.57
CA ASN A 489 -4.71 19.59 -25.80
C ASN A 489 -5.68 19.39 -26.97
N PRO A 490 -6.04 20.43 -27.76
CA PRO A 490 -6.96 20.30 -28.90
C PRO A 490 -6.51 19.34 -30.02
N LYS A 491 -5.23 18.94 -30.01
CA LYS A 491 -4.63 17.95 -30.94
C LYS A 491 -4.50 16.55 -30.33
N GLY A 492 -5.13 16.32 -29.17
CA GLY A 492 -4.96 15.12 -28.36
C GLY A 492 -3.78 15.23 -27.38
N GLY A 493 -3.82 14.42 -26.32
CA GLY A 493 -2.88 14.49 -25.20
C GLY A 493 -3.32 15.46 -24.10
N ILE A 494 -2.58 15.45 -22.99
CA ILE A 494 -2.94 16.18 -21.76
C ILE A 494 -1.69 16.80 -21.13
N ARG A 495 -1.83 17.96 -20.50
CA ARG A 495 -0.82 18.54 -19.61
C ARG A 495 -1.35 18.52 -18.18
N ILE A 496 -0.46 18.21 -17.25
CA ILE A 496 -0.66 18.26 -15.80
C ILE A 496 0.43 19.13 -15.20
N ASP A 497 0.05 20.13 -14.42
CA ASP A 497 0.93 20.83 -13.49
C ASP A 497 0.57 20.40 -12.06
N ALA A 498 1.52 20.24 -11.15
CA ALA A 498 1.32 19.55 -9.87
C ALA A 498 2.07 20.21 -8.71
N SER A 499 1.48 20.17 -7.52
CA SER A 499 2.20 20.37 -6.26
C SER A 499 1.62 19.53 -5.13
N LEU A 500 2.48 18.86 -4.36
CA LEU A 500 2.05 18.07 -3.21
C LEU A 500 2.89 18.33 -1.97
N SER A 501 2.26 18.05 -0.83
CA SER A 501 2.88 17.91 0.48
C SER A 501 2.23 16.70 1.14
N THR A 502 3.02 15.67 1.44
CA THR A 502 2.57 14.42 2.08
C THR A 502 3.48 14.11 3.26
N GLY A 503 2.89 13.66 4.38
CA GLY A 503 3.60 13.45 5.62
C GLY A 503 3.20 12.14 6.30
N LEU A 504 4.14 11.63 7.09
CA LEU A 504 3.94 10.49 7.98
C LEU A 504 4.68 10.79 9.29
N SER A 505 3.94 10.89 10.38
CA SER A 505 4.52 10.91 11.72
C SER A 505 3.89 9.86 12.62
N PHE A 506 4.70 9.25 13.48
CA PHE A 506 4.22 8.40 14.56
C PHE A 506 5.11 8.44 15.80
N ARG A 507 4.51 8.09 16.94
CA ARG A 507 5.20 7.73 18.19
C ARG A 507 4.60 6.43 18.70
N ASP A 508 5.44 5.41 18.79
CA ASP A 508 5.13 4.06 19.23
C ASP A 508 5.87 3.82 20.54
N SER A 509 5.15 3.48 21.62
CA SER A 509 5.79 3.06 22.88
C SER A 509 6.64 1.79 22.67
N GLY A 510 6.36 1.06 21.59
CA GLY A 510 7.03 -0.16 21.22
C GLY A 510 6.49 -1.38 21.93
N ARG A 511 6.82 -2.52 21.34
CA ARG A 511 6.62 -3.88 21.83
C ARG A 511 7.88 -4.69 21.52
N PRO A 512 8.16 -5.81 22.21
CA PRO A 512 9.46 -6.48 22.06
C PRO A 512 9.58 -7.23 20.73
N ASP A 513 8.47 -7.68 20.11
CA ASP A 513 8.47 -8.21 18.75
C ASP A 513 8.53 -7.09 17.69
N ILE A 514 8.87 -7.42 16.45
CA ILE A 514 8.85 -6.45 15.35
C ILE A 514 7.40 -6.15 14.95
N SER A 515 7.04 -4.87 14.93
CA SER A 515 5.75 -4.40 14.42
C SER A 515 5.75 -4.27 12.89
N PRO A 516 4.81 -4.93 12.16
CA PRO A 516 4.47 -4.61 10.77
C PRO A 516 4.13 -3.15 10.46
N PHE A 517 3.80 -2.34 11.47
CA PHE A 517 3.54 -0.90 11.32
C PHE A 517 4.81 -0.05 11.46
N SER A 518 5.52 -0.14 12.59
CA SER A 518 6.72 0.70 12.85
C SER A 518 8.01 0.11 12.25
N LEU A 519 7.94 -1.11 11.71
CA LEU A 519 9.03 -1.87 11.04
C LEU A 519 10.28 -2.09 11.92
N VAL A 520 10.11 -2.08 13.24
CA VAL A 520 11.16 -2.32 14.25
C VAL A 520 10.57 -3.00 15.49
N SER A 521 11.44 -3.50 16.37
CA SER A 521 11.12 -3.87 17.74
C SER A 521 11.49 -2.76 18.72
N GLY A 522 10.74 -2.63 19.82
CA GLY A 522 10.95 -1.62 20.86
C GLY A 522 10.44 -0.23 20.49
N PRO A 523 10.68 0.79 21.35
CA PRO A 523 10.12 2.13 21.17
C PRO A 523 10.63 2.78 19.88
N ALA A 524 9.72 3.44 19.16
CA ALA A 524 10.01 4.04 17.87
C ALA A 524 9.29 5.38 17.67
N SER A 525 9.92 6.29 16.94
CA SER A 525 9.24 7.47 16.40
C SER A 525 9.70 7.75 14.98
N LEU A 526 8.79 8.29 14.19
CA LEU A 526 9.06 8.77 12.84
C LEU A 526 8.45 10.16 12.69
N ASN A 527 9.16 11.04 12.01
CA ASN A 527 8.59 12.22 11.39
C ASN A 527 9.24 12.36 10.01
N THR A 528 8.43 12.30 8.96
CA THR A 528 8.87 12.58 7.60
C THR A 528 7.83 13.41 6.87
N LEU A 529 8.31 14.41 6.14
CA LEU A 529 7.54 15.31 5.30
C LEU A 529 8.20 15.35 3.93
N GLN A 530 7.44 15.01 2.90
CA GLN A 530 7.86 15.04 1.52
C GLN A 530 7.00 16.06 0.75
N GLN A 531 7.67 16.95 0.01
CA GLN A 531 7.04 18.01 -0.77
C GLN A 531 7.60 17.99 -2.19
N GLY A 532 6.78 18.34 -3.17
CA GLY A 532 7.23 18.36 -4.55
C GLY A 532 6.33 19.13 -5.49
N THR A 533 6.89 19.49 -6.64
CA THR A 533 6.15 20.05 -7.78
C THR A 533 6.45 19.23 -9.03
N GLY A 534 5.45 19.07 -9.90
CA GLY A 534 5.55 18.19 -11.07
C GLY A 534 4.93 18.80 -12.30
N HIS A 535 5.49 18.47 -13.45
CA HIS A 535 4.94 18.81 -14.75
C HIS A 535 4.94 17.55 -15.60
N TYR A 536 3.79 17.19 -16.16
CA TYR A 536 3.64 16.11 -17.12
C TYR A 536 2.99 16.65 -18.39
N SER A 537 3.42 16.17 -19.55
CA SER A 537 2.70 16.39 -20.79
C SER A 537 2.77 15.17 -21.69
N SER A 538 1.60 14.78 -22.24
CA SER A 538 1.50 13.91 -23.39
C SER A 538 1.07 14.70 -24.62
N VAL A 539 1.69 14.37 -25.75
CA VAL A 539 1.37 14.79 -27.11
C VAL A 539 1.39 13.55 -28.01
N ALA A 540 1.02 13.70 -29.28
CA ALA A 540 1.04 12.57 -30.22
C ALA A 540 2.45 11.94 -30.28
N ASN A 541 2.53 10.63 -29.98
CA ASN A 541 3.75 9.81 -29.97
C ASN A 541 4.87 10.23 -29.00
N ALA A 542 4.61 11.12 -28.03
CA ALA A 542 5.60 11.44 -26.99
C ALA A 542 4.94 11.90 -25.67
N SER A 543 5.50 11.43 -24.56
CA SER A 543 5.33 12.04 -23.24
C SER A 543 6.67 12.56 -22.71
N TYR A 544 6.60 13.56 -21.84
CA TYR A 544 7.71 14.03 -21.01
C TYR A 544 7.19 14.45 -19.63
N SER A 545 8.02 14.27 -18.61
CA SER A 545 7.72 14.76 -17.25
C SER A 545 8.99 15.17 -16.54
N PHE A 546 8.87 16.18 -15.69
CA PHE A 546 9.94 16.74 -14.87
C PHE A 546 9.35 17.34 -13.60
N GLY A 547 10.17 17.69 -12.62
CA GLY A 547 9.66 18.11 -11.31
C GLY A 547 10.76 18.32 -10.29
N THR A 548 10.36 18.70 -9.08
CA THR A 548 11.23 18.81 -7.91
C THR A 548 10.60 18.03 -6.76
N THR A 549 11.41 17.38 -5.93
CA THR A 549 10.96 16.72 -4.71
C THR A 549 12.00 16.87 -3.64
N GLU A 550 11.57 17.24 -2.43
CA GLU A 550 12.38 17.29 -1.24
C GLU A 550 11.71 16.49 -0.13
N GLN A 551 12.51 15.79 0.65
CA GLN A 551 12.05 15.02 1.79
C GLN A 551 12.95 15.27 2.98
N THR A 552 12.31 15.59 4.10
CA THR A 552 12.93 15.53 5.42
C THR A 552 12.48 14.23 6.09
N PHE A 553 13.40 13.52 6.72
CA PHE A 553 13.14 12.23 7.37
C PHE A 553 13.92 12.14 8.67
N SER A 554 13.24 11.79 9.76
CA SER A 554 13.86 11.51 11.06
C SER A 554 13.17 10.32 11.73
N LYS A 555 13.87 9.19 11.88
CA LYS A 555 13.38 8.01 12.62
C LYS A 555 14.25 7.76 13.84
N THR A 556 13.64 7.68 15.02
CA THR A 556 14.30 7.19 16.25
C THR A 556 13.88 5.74 16.48
N SER A 557 14.84 4.84 16.66
CA SER A 557 14.61 3.45 17.07
C SER A 557 15.89 2.88 17.71
N HIS A 558 15.79 1.83 18.52
CA HIS A 558 16.96 1.17 19.13
C HIS A 558 17.92 2.12 19.88
N GLY A 559 17.39 3.22 20.44
CA GLY A 559 18.18 4.25 21.14
C GLY A 559 19.00 5.20 20.24
N SER A 560 18.87 5.11 18.92
CA SER A 560 19.54 5.97 17.95
C SER A 560 18.53 6.73 17.08
N MET A 561 18.91 7.93 16.63
CA MET A 561 18.16 8.71 15.64
C MET A 561 18.90 8.68 14.31
N TYR A 562 18.21 8.26 13.26
CA TYR A 562 18.64 8.42 11.87
C TYR A 562 17.89 9.59 11.24
N ARG A 563 18.62 10.47 10.55
CA ARG A 563 18.06 11.60 9.80
C ARG A 563 18.59 11.59 8.36
N ARG A 564 17.72 11.92 7.41
CA ARG A 564 18.11 12.24 6.03
C ARG A 564 17.24 13.38 5.48
N ASP A 565 17.90 14.44 5.03
CA ASP A 565 17.27 15.54 4.31
C ASP A 565 17.80 15.53 2.88
N VAL A 566 16.92 15.31 1.89
CA VAL A 566 17.31 15.04 0.50
C VAL A 566 16.42 15.79 -0.48
N LYS A 567 17.00 16.28 -1.58
CA LYS A 567 16.30 17.04 -2.62
C LYS A 567 16.76 16.64 -4.02
N ALA A 568 15.78 16.44 -4.89
CA ALA A 568 15.96 16.17 -6.31
C ALA A 568 15.28 17.22 -7.19
N VAL A 569 15.88 17.45 -8.35
CA VAL A 569 15.37 18.31 -9.43
C VAL A 569 15.56 17.57 -10.75
N ASN A 570 14.48 17.42 -11.51
CA ASN A 570 14.45 16.83 -12.85
C ASN A 570 15.17 15.47 -12.94
N GLY A 571 14.90 14.55 -12.00
CA GLY A 571 15.52 13.22 -11.97
C GLY A 571 16.92 13.15 -11.36
N THR A 572 17.49 14.27 -10.90
CA THR A 572 18.85 14.36 -10.35
C THR A 572 18.80 14.78 -8.88
N VAL A 573 19.48 14.05 -7.98
CA VAL A 573 19.67 14.50 -6.59
C VAL A 573 20.64 15.69 -6.58
N VAL A 574 20.23 16.80 -5.98
CA VAL A 574 20.99 18.05 -5.92
C VAL A 574 21.46 18.39 -4.50
N GLN A 575 20.82 17.82 -3.47
CA GLN A 575 21.22 17.91 -2.06
C GLN A 575 20.89 16.57 -1.39
N ASP A 576 21.79 16.06 -0.55
CA ASP A 576 21.57 14.87 0.26
C ASP A 576 22.40 14.99 1.54
N SER A 577 21.76 14.86 2.69
CA SER A 577 22.36 15.06 4.02
C SER A 577 21.86 13.98 4.98
N GLU A 578 22.60 12.88 5.05
CA GLU A 578 22.31 11.68 5.86
C GLU A 578 23.18 11.66 7.14
N GLY A 579 22.63 11.18 8.25
CA GLY A 579 23.39 11.07 9.50
C GLY A 579 22.72 10.25 10.61
N LEU A 580 23.56 9.77 11.54
CA LEU A 580 23.15 9.09 12.77
C LEU A 580 23.54 9.93 13.99
N ALA A 581 22.64 10.04 14.95
CA ALA A 581 22.84 10.73 16.22
C ALA A 581 22.38 9.85 17.41
N PRO A 582 23.00 9.95 18.60
CA PRO A 582 22.50 9.32 19.81
C PRO A 582 21.08 9.82 20.13
N GLY A 583 20.16 8.92 20.50
CA GLY A 583 18.75 9.21 20.79
C GLY A 583 18.51 9.94 22.12
N GLY A 584 19.14 11.10 22.32
CA GLY A 584 19.09 11.89 23.54
C GLY A 584 17.80 12.71 23.68
N GLY A 585 16.68 12.07 24.06
CA GLY A 585 15.42 12.78 24.31
C GLY A 585 14.49 12.06 25.29
N ARG A 586 14.24 12.67 26.46
CA ARG A 586 13.04 12.35 27.24
C ARG A 586 11.82 12.91 26.50
N PRO A 587 10.68 12.19 26.41
CA PRO A 587 9.46 12.76 25.87
C PRO A 587 8.97 13.88 26.80
N VAL A 588 9.02 15.13 26.32
CA VAL A 588 8.37 16.26 27.00
C VAL A 588 6.87 16.15 26.74
N LEU A 589 6.11 15.97 27.81
CA LEU A 589 4.65 16.06 27.79
C LEU A 589 4.25 17.53 27.96
N ASP A 590 3.80 18.17 26.89
CA ASP A 590 3.16 19.50 26.95
C ASP A 590 1.75 19.45 26.31
N PRO A 591 0.69 19.89 27.01
CA PRO A 591 -0.69 19.78 26.55
C PRO A 591 -1.12 21.00 25.72
N VAL A 592 -1.17 20.84 24.39
CA VAL A 592 -1.61 21.92 23.49
C VAL A 592 -3.15 22.08 23.51
N LYS A 593 -3.62 23.20 24.05
CA LYS A 593 -4.92 23.80 23.69
C LYS A 593 -4.71 24.70 22.47
N GLY A 594 -5.53 24.58 21.42
CA GLY A 594 -5.34 25.30 20.14
C GLY A 594 -6.48 26.24 19.73
N SER A 595 -6.36 26.88 18.56
CA SER A 595 -7.47 27.57 17.86
C SER A 595 -7.17 27.87 16.36
N PHE A 596 -7.94 27.22 15.48
CA PHE A 596 -8.46 27.57 14.13
C PHE A 596 -7.78 28.54 13.11
N GLY A 597 -7.81 28.11 11.82
CA GLY A 597 -7.77 28.92 10.57
C GLY A 597 -6.61 28.57 9.61
N GLY A 598 -6.71 28.52 8.27
CA GLY A 598 -7.79 28.59 7.25
C GLY A 598 -7.20 28.39 5.80
N PRO A 599 -7.93 27.92 4.75
CA PRO A 599 -7.33 27.01 3.72
C PRO A 599 -7.47 27.35 2.18
N ARG A 600 -6.86 26.53 1.25
CA ARG A 600 -7.17 26.21 -0.24
C ARG A 600 -6.06 26.55 -1.35
N GLY A 601 -5.86 26.00 -2.61
CA GLY A 601 -6.55 25.09 -3.61
C GLY A 601 -5.88 24.89 -5.06
N PHE A 602 -6.19 24.09 -6.16
CA PHE A 602 -6.94 22.79 -6.55
C PHE A 602 -6.56 22.30 -8.16
N ILE A 603 -6.54 21.14 -9.06
CA ILE A 603 -7.07 19.68 -9.53
C ILE A 603 -6.26 18.49 -10.16
N GLY A 604 -6.84 17.26 -10.06
CA GLY A 604 -6.68 16.05 -10.94
C GLY A 604 -7.80 15.65 -11.97
N ARG A 605 -7.52 15.35 -13.28
CA ARG A 605 -8.43 14.55 -14.17
C ARG A 605 -7.89 13.99 -15.52
N GLY A 606 -7.93 12.66 -15.75
CA GLY A 606 -7.73 12.02 -17.08
C GLY A 606 -8.38 10.61 -17.20
N PRO A 607 -8.61 10.04 -18.41
CA PRO A 607 -9.33 8.76 -18.58
C PRO A 607 -8.58 7.63 -19.36
N GLY A 608 -8.98 6.37 -19.12
CA GLY A 608 -8.63 5.20 -19.94
C GLY A 608 -9.49 3.96 -19.57
N SER A 609 -9.90 3.14 -20.55
CA SER A 609 -10.88 2.05 -20.35
C SER A 609 -10.32 0.66 -20.73
N PRO A 610 -10.81 -0.44 -20.13
CA PRO A 610 -10.23 -1.77 -20.30
C PRO A 610 -10.61 -2.45 -21.63
N TRP A 611 -9.69 -3.26 -22.15
CA TRP A 611 -9.92 -4.14 -23.31
C TRP A 611 -10.32 -5.55 -22.87
N LYS A 612 -11.30 -6.15 -23.57
CA LYS A 612 -11.51 -7.60 -23.62
C LYS A 612 -10.96 -8.14 -24.94
N GLY A 613 -10.46 -9.39 -24.93
CA GLY A 613 -9.98 -10.06 -26.13
C GLY A 613 -11.05 -10.94 -26.78
N LEU A 614 -11.25 -10.73 -28.09
CA LEU A 614 -12.15 -11.45 -29.02
C LEU A 614 -13.65 -11.34 -28.70
#